data_AF-A0A8K1CDY2-F1
#
_entry.id   AF-A0A8K1CDY2-F1
#
_cell.length_a   1.000
_cell.length_b   1.000
_cell.length_c   1.000
_cell.angle_alpha   90.00
_cell.angle_beta   90.00
_cell.angle_gamma   90.00
#
_symmetry.space_group_name_H-M   'P 1'
#
loop_
_entity.id
_entity.type
_entity.pdbx_description
1 polymer ?
#
loop_
_entity_poly.entity_id
_entity_poly.type
_entity_poly.pdbx_seq_one_letter_code
_entity_poly.pdbx_strand_id
1 'polypeptide(L)'
;MRLFWQKKKETTATIETTSHGVNDADQEWQRLERERQKEQKRAEKERKKAAKRAMKEMKKHAKAARKERKRLERETKRQARTVQRIQKADEKRRNRLVRKRKKEEKRRRKQQAKEEKALRRRAQQQQQQQPEVEVSPAQQRPGAVPSAALPLAPPTFKERENCSSCHTRFGRLPGRRRHHCRNCGDSFCHKCLSNVKRAIPWFKLDKPQKVCYTCDVTVFNGMGGASRPGSGQVPPVTSNPSPVAAPVAPPQPPSPQLVSPQSDLPRPPSSGRLRISLRPRSRRENGSSKSKKGSLWTFPLRPLLKRKESAEQLRKRAWDLDLHLEKAELLARQRTARMLVLDEQPQFARAS
;
A
#
# COMPACT_ATOMS: atom_id res chain seq x y z
N MET A 1 12.01 -9.86 -107.92
CA MET A 1 13.46 -9.95 -107.56
C MET A 1 13.94 -8.76 -106.72
N ARG A 2 13.87 -7.49 -107.17
CA ARG A 2 14.38 -6.32 -106.41
C ARG A 2 13.70 -6.07 -105.05
N LEU A 3 12.37 -6.11 -104.99
CA LEU A 3 11.60 -5.88 -103.74
C LEU A 3 11.89 -6.94 -102.66
N PHE A 4 12.16 -8.18 -103.06
CA PHE A 4 12.52 -9.27 -102.13
C PHE A 4 13.89 -9.02 -101.48
N TRP A 5 14.88 -8.60 -102.27
CA TRP A 5 16.21 -8.25 -101.75
C TRP A 5 16.19 -7.02 -100.85
N GLN A 6 15.35 -6.03 -101.16
CA GLN A 6 15.18 -4.83 -100.33
C GLN A 6 14.52 -5.18 -98.99
N LYS A 7 13.42 -5.93 -99.00
CA LYS A 7 12.76 -6.40 -97.77
C LYS A 7 13.66 -7.31 -96.93
N LYS A 8 14.47 -8.17 -97.58
CA LYS A 8 15.48 -8.99 -96.89
C LYS A 8 16.53 -8.13 -96.19
N LYS A 9 17.05 -7.08 -96.86
CA LYS A 9 18.02 -6.13 -96.27
C LYS A 9 17.44 -5.36 -95.09
N GLU A 10 16.19 -4.93 -95.18
CA GLU A 10 15.50 -4.23 -94.08
C GLU A 10 15.27 -5.15 -92.88
N THR A 11 14.87 -6.41 -93.11
CA THR A 11 14.71 -7.40 -92.02
C THR A 11 16.02 -7.80 -91.37
N THR A 12 17.12 -7.91 -92.13
CA THR A 12 18.43 -8.20 -91.54
C THR A 12 18.95 -7.01 -90.73
N ALA A 13 18.72 -5.77 -91.21
CA ALA A 13 19.10 -4.56 -90.48
C ALA A 13 18.34 -4.39 -89.16
N THR A 14 17.04 -4.72 -89.11
CA THR A 14 16.26 -4.70 -87.85
C THR A 14 16.67 -5.80 -86.87
N ILE A 15 17.04 -6.99 -87.36
CA ILE A 15 17.57 -8.06 -86.52
C ILE A 15 18.96 -7.70 -85.97
N GLU A 16 19.85 -7.14 -86.79
CA GLU A 16 21.19 -6.69 -86.37
C GLU A 16 21.09 -5.59 -85.31
N THR A 17 20.28 -4.55 -85.52
CA THR A 17 20.05 -3.49 -84.53
C THR A 17 19.42 -4.00 -83.23
N THR A 18 18.47 -4.92 -83.30
CA THR A 18 17.89 -5.56 -82.11
C THR A 18 18.94 -6.39 -81.37
N SER A 19 19.77 -7.14 -82.08
CA SER A 19 20.83 -7.95 -81.48
C SER A 19 21.92 -7.10 -80.81
N HIS A 20 22.29 -5.96 -81.40
CA HIS A 20 23.18 -4.98 -80.77
C HIS A 20 22.57 -4.38 -79.51
N GLY A 21 21.28 -3.97 -79.54
CA GLY A 21 20.60 -3.46 -78.36
C GLY A 21 20.47 -4.47 -77.21
N VAL A 22 20.29 -5.76 -77.51
CA VAL A 22 20.27 -6.84 -76.50
C VAL A 22 21.66 -7.05 -75.88
N ASN A 23 22.73 -6.97 -76.68
CA ASN A 23 24.10 -7.07 -76.18
C ASN A 23 24.49 -5.87 -75.30
N ASP A 24 24.05 -4.66 -75.66
CA ASP A 24 24.30 -3.45 -74.85
C ASP A 24 23.55 -3.52 -73.50
N ALA A 25 22.30 -4.02 -73.51
CA ALA A 25 21.52 -4.24 -72.30
C ALA A 25 22.14 -5.30 -71.37
N ASP A 26 22.71 -6.40 -71.91
CA ASP A 26 23.40 -7.41 -71.11
C ASP A 26 24.70 -6.85 -70.48
N GLN A 27 25.45 -6.05 -71.23
CA GLN A 27 26.65 -5.38 -70.70
C GLN A 27 26.32 -4.37 -69.60
N GLU A 28 25.22 -3.62 -69.74
CA GLU A 28 24.73 -2.70 -68.70
C GLU A 28 24.28 -3.46 -67.45
N TRP A 29 23.53 -4.55 -67.62
CA TRP A 29 23.11 -5.41 -66.53
C TRP A 29 24.31 -6.00 -65.76
N GLN A 30 25.33 -6.49 -66.48
CA GLN A 30 26.57 -6.99 -65.86
C GLN A 30 27.33 -5.89 -65.09
N ARG A 31 27.28 -4.63 -65.55
CA ARG A 31 27.88 -3.49 -64.84
C ARG A 31 27.14 -3.20 -63.54
N LEU A 32 25.82 -3.10 -63.60
CA LEU A 32 24.95 -2.89 -62.43
C LEU A 32 25.12 -4.00 -61.40
N GLU A 33 25.24 -5.26 -61.84
CA GLU A 33 25.47 -6.40 -60.94
C GLU A 33 26.82 -6.28 -60.21
N ARG A 34 27.89 -5.88 -60.90
CA ARG A 34 29.20 -5.65 -60.28
C ARG A 34 29.16 -4.48 -59.29
N GLU A 35 28.41 -3.42 -59.59
CA GLU A 35 28.21 -2.29 -58.69
C GLU A 35 27.42 -2.72 -57.44
N ARG A 36 26.32 -3.44 -57.61
CA ARG A 36 25.54 -4.05 -56.53
C ARG A 36 26.42 -4.91 -55.61
N GLN A 37 27.28 -5.77 -56.17
CA GLN A 37 28.21 -6.58 -55.39
C GLN A 37 29.26 -5.74 -54.64
N LYS A 38 29.76 -4.65 -55.24
CA LYS A 38 30.67 -3.71 -54.56
C LYS A 38 29.96 -3.01 -53.40
N GLU A 39 28.71 -2.58 -53.60
CA GLU A 39 27.88 -1.97 -52.56
C GLU A 39 27.58 -2.94 -51.43
N GLN A 40 27.19 -4.18 -51.73
CA GLN A 40 26.99 -5.23 -50.72
C GLN A 40 28.25 -5.45 -49.88
N LYS A 41 29.43 -5.53 -50.51
CA LYS A 41 30.72 -5.66 -49.80
C LYS A 41 31.03 -4.42 -48.94
N ARG A 42 30.72 -3.21 -49.41
CA ARG A 42 30.87 -1.97 -48.62
C ARG A 42 29.91 -1.96 -47.43
N ALA A 43 28.64 -2.30 -47.65
CA ALA A 43 27.62 -2.39 -46.62
C ALA A 43 27.98 -3.45 -45.57
N GLU A 44 28.48 -4.62 -45.96
CA GLU A 44 28.93 -5.66 -45.04
C GLU A 44 30.10 -5.20 -44.17
N LYS A 45 31.10 -4.50 -44.76
CA LYS A 45 32.21 -3.91 -44.03
C LYS A 45 31.72 -2.87 -43.02
N GLU A 46 30.79 -2.00 -43.41
CA GLU A 46 30.18 -1.03 -42.50
C GLU A 46 29.36 -1.69 -41.39
N ARG A 47 28.57 -2.73 -41.68
CA ARG A 47 27.86 -3.53 -40.68
C ARG A 47 28.82 -4.19 -39.69
N LYS A 48 29.94 -4.75 -40.16
CA LYS A 48 30.99 -5.32 -39.29
C LYS A 48 31.63 -4.26 -38.38
N LYS A 49 31.92 -3.06 -38.90
CA LYS A 49 32.42 -1.93 -38.10
C LYS A 49 31.37 -1.46 -37.08
N ALA A 50 30.11 -1.33 -37.48
CA ALA A 50 29.01 -0.95 -36.61
C ALA A 50 28.81 -1.97 -35.49
N ALA A 51 28.82 -3.28 -35.80
CA ALA A 51 28.76 -4.35 -34.82
C ALA A 51 29.92 -4.29 -33.82
N LYS A 52 31.15 -4.03 -34.29
CA LYS A 52 32.32 -3.85 -33.41
C LYS A 52 32.17 -2.63 -32.49
N ARG A 53 31.60 -1.53 -32.98
CA ARG A 53 31.30 -0.33 -32.16
C ARG A 53 30.21 -0.63 -31.13
N ALA A 54 29.11 -1.28 -31.53
CA ALA A 54 28.03 -1.70 -30.65
C ALA A 54 28.53 -2.63 -29.54
N MET A 55 29.37 -3.62 -29.86
CA MET A 55 29.98 -4.52 -28.88
C MET A 55 30.86 -3.78 -27.87
N LYS A 56 31.62 -2.76 -28.31
CA LYS A 56 32.42 -1.92 -27.41
C LYS A 56 31.54 -1.09 -26.48
N GLU A 57 30.47 -0.48 -26.98
CA GLU A 57 29.53 0.26 -26.15
C GLU A 57 28.81 -0.66 -25.14
N MET A 58 28.34 -1.82 -25.57
CA MET A 58 27.74 -2.81 -24.67
C MET A 58 28.70 -3.23 -23.55
N LYS A 59 29.99 -3.43 -23.85
CA LYS A 59 31.00 -3.71 -22.82
C LYS A 59 31.21 -2.54 -21.85
N LYS A 60 31.16 -1.28 -22.33
CA LYS A 60 31.23 -0.09 -21.47
C LYS A 60 30.00 0.00 -20.56
N HIS A 61 28.80 -0.16 -21.11
CA HIS A 61 27.56 -0.18 -20.33
C HIS A 61 27.55 -1.33 -19.31
N ALA A 62 27.99 -2.52 -19.67
CA ALA A 62 28.11 -3.64 -18.74
C ALA A 62 29.09 -3.34 -17.59
N LYS A 63 30.23 -2.69 -17.88
CA LYS A 63 31.19 -2.25 -16.85
C LYS A 63 30.60 -1.17 -15.95
N ALA A 64 29.86 -0.21 -16.50
CA ALA A 64 29.17 0.82 -15.74
C ALA A 64 28.07 0.23 -14.84
N ALA A 65 27.22 -0.64 -15.40
CA ALA A 65 26.18 -1.35 -14.66
C ALA A 65 26.76 -2.21 -13.52
N ARG A 66 27.89 -2.89 -13.73
CA ARG A 66 28.59 -3.63 -12.66
C ARG A 66 29.07 -2.71 -11.53
N LYS A 67 29.58 -1.51 -11.85
CA LYS A 67 29.99 -0.53 -10.84
C LYS A 67 28.78 0.00 -10.07
N GLU A 68 27.69 0.32 -10.76
CA GLU A 68 26.48 0.83 -10.12
C GLU A 68 25.83 -0.21 -9.22
N ARG A 69 25.78 -1.49 -9.66
CA ARG A 69 25.31 -2.59 -8.80
C ARG A 69 26.10 -2.68 -7.50
N LYS A 70 27.44 -2.58 -7.56
CA LYS A 70 28.29 -2.59 -6.36
C LYS A 70 28.07 -1.37 -5.48
N ARG A 71 27.74 -0.21 -6.05
CA ARG A 71 27.40 1.01 -5.29
C ARG A 71 26.08 0.81 -4.53
N LEU A 72 25.04 0.36 -5.23
CA LEU A 72 23.74 0.05 -4.66
C LEU A 72 23.83 -1.04 -3.58
N GLU A 73 24.64 -2.08 -3.79
CA GLU A 73 24.90 -3.11 -2.79
C GLU A 73 25.54 -2.54 -1.50
N ARG A 74 26.49 -1.61 -1.63
CA ARG A 74 27.10 -0.94 -0.47
C ARG A 74 26.09 -0.04 0.24
N GLU A 75 25.24 0.65 -0.50
CA GLU A 75 24.21 1.54 0.05
C GLU A 75 23.12 0.75 0.79
N THR A 76 22.57 -0.28 0.17
CA THR A 76 21.60 -1.20 0.79
C THR A 76 22.19 -1.84 2.05
N LYS A 77 23.47 -2.25 2.05
CA LYS A 77 24.15 -2.75 3.25
C LYS A 77 24.28 -1.68 4.35
N ARG A 78 24.50 -0.42 4.00
CA ARG A 78 24.51 0.71 4.97
C ARG A 78 23.11 0.94 5.54
N GLN A 79 22.09 0.97 4.69
CA GLN A 79 20.69 1.11 5.11
C GLN A 79 20.26 -0.05 6.03
N ALA A 80 20.59 -1.29 5.68
CA ALA A 80 20.31 -2.47 6.50
C ALA A 80 20.96 -2.38 7.89
N ARG A 81 22.21 -1.90 7.98
CA ARG A 81 22.88 -1.65 9.27
C ARG A 81 22.16 -0.59 10.10
N THR A 82 21.69 0.49 9.48
CA THR A 82 20.91 1.54 10.15
C THR A 82 19.60 1.00 10.69
N VAL A 83 18.84 0.26 9.86
CA VAL A 83 17.59 -0.40 10.28
C VAL A 83 17.84 -1.37 11.43
N GLN A 84 18.91 -2.18 11.35
CA GLN A 84 19.26 -3.11 12.43
C GLN A 84 19.59 -2.37 13.75
N ARG A 85 20.25 -1.20 13.69
CA ARG A 85 20.50 -0.38 14.89
C ARG A 85 19.21 0.16 15.50
N ILE A 86 18.28 0.62 14.66
CA ILE A 86 16.97 1.10 15.10
C ILE A 86 16.18 -0.05 15.75
N GLN A 87 16.09 -1.19 15.09
CA GLN A 87 15.41 -2.39 15.61
C GLN A 87 15.97 -2.83 16.97
N LYS A 88 17.30 -2.87 17.13
CA LYS A 88 17.95 -3.18 18.41
C LYS A 88 17.64 -2.14 19.49
N ALA A 89 17.55 -0.86 19.13
CA ALA A 89 17.17 0.20 20.06
C ALA A 89 15.69 0.06 20.49
N ASP A 90 14.80 -0.24 19.55
CA ASP A 90 13.38 -0.46 19.80
C ASP A 90 13.13 -1.70 20.65
N GLU A 91 13.87 -2.78 20.40
CA GLU A 91 13.82 -3.99 21.23
C GLU A 91 14.25 -3.68 22.66
N LYS A 92 15.37 -2.96 22.84
CA LYS A 92 15.81 -2.51 24.17
C LYS A 92 14.75 -1.62 24.84
N ARG A 93 14.11 -0.72 24.09
CA ARG A 93 13.03 0.15 24.60
C ARG A 93 11.82 -0.69 25.03
N ARG A 94 11.41 -1.65 24.22
CA ARG A 94 10.32 -2.60 24.51
C ARG A 94 10.62 -3.41 25.77
N ASN A 95 11.82 -3.96 25.89
CA ASN A 95 12.25 -4.71 27.06
C ASN A 95 12.26 -3.84 28.33
N ARG A 96 12.66 -2.57 28.24
CA ARG A 96 12.55 -1.62 29.35
C ARG A 96 11.08 -1.37 29.74
N LEU A 97 10.19 -1.19 28.77
CA LEU A 97 8.75 -0.99 29.03
C LEU A 97 8.11 -2.22 29.68
N VAL A 98 8.43 -3.43 29.21
CA VAL A 98 7.95 -4.68 29.82
C VAL A 98 8.43 -4.80 31.26
N ARG A 99 9.72 -4.50 31.53
CA ARG A 99 10.26 -4.48 32.91
C ARG A 99 9.54 -3.46 33.80
N LYS A 100 9.25 -2.26 33.29
CA LYS A 100 8.46 -1.24 34.02
C LYS A 100 7.06 -1.75 34.34
N ARG A 101 6.33 -2.27 33.34
CA ARG A 101 4.99 -2.85 33.52
C ARG A 101 4.97 -3.98 34.55
N LYS A 102 5.94 -4.90 34.52
CA LYS A 102 6.06 -5.97 35.53
C LYS A 102 6.29 -5.42 36.95
N LYS A 103 7.10 -4.37 37.10
CA LYS A 103 7.32 -3.71 38.41
C LYS A 103 6.04 -3.03 38.90
N GLU A 104 5.33 -2.33 38.03
CA GLU A 104 4.04 -1.69 38.35
C GLU A 104 2.97 -2.72 38.71
N GLU A 105 2.87 -3.82 37.95
CA GLU A 105 1.96 -4.92 38.26
C GLU A 105 2.27 -5.54 39.62
N LYS A 106 3.56 -5.78 39.94
CA LYS A 106 3.97 -6.27 41.27
C LYS A 106 3.58 -5.29 42.38
N ARG A 107 3.71 -3.98 42.15
CA ARG A 107 3.25 -2.94 43.10
C ARG A 107 1.73 -2.98 43.26
N ARG A 108 0.97 -3.05 42.17
CA ARG A 108 -0.50 -3.18 42.19
C ARG A 108 -0.97 -4.43 42.93
N ARG A 109 -0.38 -5.60 42.66
CA ARG A 109 -0.70 -6.85 43.39
C ARG A 109 -0.43 -6.72 44.89
N LYS A 110 0.68 -6.10 45.29
CA LYS A 110 0.97 -5.82 46.71
C LYS A 110 -0.06 -4.88 47.34
N GLN A 111 -0.49 -3.85 46.61
CA GLN A 111 -1.50 -2.91 47.07
C GLN A 111 -2.86 -3.61 47.24
N GLN A 112 -3.28 -4.38 46.23
CA GLN A 112 -4.51 -5.19 46.29
C GLN A 112 -4.50 -6.18 47.46
N ALA A 113 -3.39 -6.87 47.71
CA ALA A 113 -3.28 -7.78 48.85
C ALA A 113 -3.37 -7.05 50.21
N LYS A 114 -2.82 -5.83 50.31
CA LYS A 114 -2.97 -5.00 51.51
C LYS A 114 -4.42 -4.55 51.72
N GLU A 115 -5.08 -4.12 50.65
CA GLU A 115 -6.50 -3.71 50.67
C GLU A 115 -7.42 -4.88 51.01
N GLU A 116 -7.20 -6.06 50.41
CA GLU A 116 -7.96 -7.28 50.74
C GLU A 116 -7.78 -7.65 52.22
N LYS A 117 -6.55 -7.61 52.73
CA LYS A 117 -6.29 -7.89 54.15
C LYS A 117 -6.97 -6.87 55.06
N ALA A 118 -6.98 -5.59 54.70
CA ALA A 118 -7.68 -4.55 55.45
C ALA A 118 -9.21 -4.75 55.42
N LEU A 119 -9.77 -5.11 54.26
CA LEU A 119 -11.19 -5.41 54.11
C LEU A 119 -11.60 -6.64 54.95
N ARG A 120 -10.80 -7.72 54.92
CA ARG A 120 -11.01 -8.90 55.78
C ARG A 120 -11.03 -8.54 57.27
N ARG A 121 -10.09 -7.70 57.72
CA ARG A 121 -10.06 -7.23 59.13
C ARG A 121 -11.30 -6.41 59.49
N ARG A 122 -11.76 -5.52 58.60
CA ARG A 122 -12.99 -4.74 58.80
C ARG A 122 -14.23 -5.64 58.84
N ALA A 123 -14.33 -6.64 57.96
CA ALA A 123 -15.43 -7.59 57.96
C ALA A 123 -15.49 -8.42 59.26
N GLN A 124 -14.33 -8.87 59.77
CA GLN A 124 -14.24 -9.54 61.07
C GLN A 124 -14.69 -8.64 62.22
N GLN A 125 -14.30 -7.35 62.24
CA GLN A 125 -14.78 -6.39 63.23
C GLN A 125 -16.29 -6.16 63.14
N GLN A 126 -16.85 -6.07 61.93
CA GLN A 126 -18.30 -5.93 61.75
C GLN A 126 -19.06 -7.17 62.24
N GLN A 127 -18.56 -8.38 61.99
CA GLN A 127 -19.16 -9.60 62.55
C GLN A 127 -19.15 -9.64 64.07
N GLN A 128 -18.09 -9.16 64.73
CA GLN A 128 -18.03 -9.08 66.20
C GLN A 128 -18.95 -8.01 66.80
N GLN A 129 -19.38 -7.02 66.00
CA GLN A 129 -20.30 -5.96 66.42
C GLN A 129 -21.76 -6.23 66.04
N GLN A 130 -22.04 -7.36 65.36
CA GLN A 130 -23.44 -7.77 65.16
C GLN A 130 -24.00 -8.28 66.50
N PRO A 131 -25.10 -7.70 67.02
CA PRO A 131 -25.78 -8.28 68.17
C PRO A 131 -26.25 -9.69 67.80
N GLU A 132 -26.15 -10.60 68.76
CA GLU A 132 -26.62 -11.98 68.67
C GLU A 132 -28.15 -11.98 68.51
N VAL A 133 -28.63 -11.83 67.28
CA VAL A 133 -30.03 -12.07 66.96
C VAL A 133 -30.23 -13.58 66.99
N GLU A 134 -30.80 -14.05 68.10
CA GLU A 134 -31.24 -15.42 68.32
C GLU A 134 -32.18 -15.84 67.18
N VAL A 135 -31.67 -16.62 66.22
CA VAL A 135 -32.50 -17.16 65.14
C VAL A 135 -33.25 -18.36 65.70
N SER A 136 -34.47 -18.11 66.16
CA SER A 136 -35.46 -19.15 66.47
C SER A 136 -35.71 -20.04 65.24
N PRO A 137 -35.72 -21.39 65.38
CA PRO A 137 -35.98 -22.30 64.28
C PRO A 137 -37.50 -22.44 64.12
N ALA A 138 -38.15 -21.41 63.60
CA ALA A 138 -39.57 -21.48 63.30
C ALA A 138 -39.82 -21.05 61.86
N GLN A 139 -40.28 -22.04 61.10
CA GLN A 139 -41.19 -21.88 59.97
C GLN A 139 -40.53 -21.49 58.64
N GLN A 140 -40.16 -22.56 57.94
CA GLN A 140 -40.43 -22.71 56.52
C GLN A 140 -41.76 -22.02 56.15
N ARG A 141 -41.68 -20.95 55.36
CA ARG A 141 -42.75 -20.56 54.44
C ARG A 141 -42.11 -20.33 53.06
N PRO A 142 -42.49 -21.11 52.04
CA PRO A 142 -42.09 -20.86 50.67
C PRO A 142 -42.92 -19.69 50.13
N GLY A 143 -42.30 -18.52 50.07
CA GLY A 143 -42.95 -17.28 49.65
C GLY A 143 -42.02 -16.37 48.88
N ALA A 144 -41.26 -16.94 47.94
CA ALA A 144 -40.53 -16.17 46.93
C ALA A 144 -41.03 -16.64 45.56
N VAL A 145 -41.75 -15.73 44.92
CA VAL A 145 -42.21 -15.78 43.54
C VAL A 145 -41.21 -16.49 42.60
N PRO A 146 -41.65 -17.41 41.74
CA PRO A 146 -40.79 -17.98 40.73
C PRO A 146 -40.55 -16.89 39.67
N SER A 147 -39.41 -16.20 39.75
CA SER A 147 -38.87 -15.57 38.54
C SER A 147 -38.40 -16.70 37.65
N ALA A 148 -39.33 -17.12 36.79
CA ALA A 148 -39.19 -18.16 35.80
C ALA A 148 -38.05 -17.82 34.83
N ALA A 149 -36.84 -18.25 35.17
CA ALA A 149 -35.85 -18.64 34.19
C ALA A 149 -35.63 -20.14 34.38
N LEU A 150 -36.53 -20.95 33.80
CA LEU A 150 -36.24 -22.34 33.50
C LEU A 150 -34.82 -22.39 32.92
N PRO A 151 -33.92 -23.26 33.41
CA PRO A 151 -32.71 -23.58 32.66
C PRO A 151 -33.21 -24.16 31.34
N LEU A 152 -33.16 -23.39 30.26
CA LEU A 152 -33.45 -23.92 28.93
C LEU A 152 -32.52 -25.13 28.80
N ALA A 153 -33.08 -26.32 28.57
CA ALA A 153 -32.24 -27.47 28.28
C ALA A 153 -31.29 -27.11 27.12
N PRO A 154 -30.03 -27.61 27.13
CA PRO A 154 -29.12 -27.36 26.02
C PRO A 154 -29.79 -27.79 24.71
N PRO A 155 -29.62 -27.02 23.61
CA PRO A 155 -30.30 -27.31 22.36
C PRO A 155 -29.88 -28.68 21.84
N THR A 156 -30.85 -29.41 21.28
CA THR A 156 -30.58 -30.67 20.61
C THR A 156 -29.62 -30.45 19.44
N PHE A 157 -28.69 -31.37 19.25
CA PHE A 157 -27.71 -31.27 18.18
C PHE A 157 -28.39 -31.61 16.85
N LYS A 158 -28.35 -30.66 15.92
CA LYS A 158 -28.90 -30.81 14.57
C LYS A 158 -27.86 -31.43 13.66
N GLU A 159 -28.18 -32.59 13.12
CA GLU A 159 -27.37 -33.23 12.09
C GLU A 159 -27.73 -32.65 10.71
N ARG A 160 -26.97 -31.65 10.27
CA ARG A 160 -27.10 -31.11 8.91
C ARG A 160 -26.10 -31.77 7.97
N GLU A 161 -26.43 -31.87 6.70
CA GLU A 161 -25.50 -32.33 5.65
C GLU A 161 -24.36 -31.33 5.37
N ASN A 162 -24.60 -30.04 5.64
CA ASN A 162 -23.69 -28.95 5.34
C ASN A 162 -23.35 -28.14 6.60
N CYS A 163 -22.14 -27.58 6.63
CA CYS A 163 -21.73 -26.62 7.67
C CYS A 163 -22.63 -25.39 7.67
N SER A 164 -23.16 -25.00 8.83
CA SER A 164 -24.09 -23.86 8.92
C SER A 164 -23.46 -22.48 8.64
N SER A 165 -22.13 -22.37 8.60
CA SER A 165 -21.43 -21.10 8.35
C SER A 165 -20.81 -21.01 6.97
N CYS A 166 -20.15 -22.09 6.50
CA CYS A 166 -19.46 -22.10 5.21
C CYS A 166 -20.14 -22.99 4.16
N HIS A 167 -21.30 -23.58 4.48
CA HIS A 167 -22.12 -24.44 3.61
C HIS A 167 -21.42 -25.65 2.99
N THR A 168 -20.20 -25.99 3.46
CA THR A 168 -19.46 -27.16 2.98
C THR A 168 -20.13 -28.47 3.42
N ARG A 169 -20.33 -29.41 2.49
CA ARG A 169 -20.88 -30.75 2.77
C ARG A 169 -19.94 -31.58 3.64
N PHE A 170 -20.48 -32.18 4.70
CA PHE A 170 -19.81 -33.18 5.52
C PHE A 170 -19.68 -34.50 4.75
N GLY A 171 -18.60 -35.25 4.96
CA GLY A 171 -18.36 -36.48 4.22
C GLY A 171 -17.29 -37.37 4.85
N ARG A 172 -16.98 -38.51 4.22
CA ARG A 172 -16.02 -39.52 4.71
C ARG A 172 -14.53 -39.09 4.64
N LEU A 173 -14.24 -37.92 4.06
CA LEU A 173 -12.88 -37.39 3.95
C LEU A 173 -12.34 -36.88 5.31
N PRO A 174 -11.07 -37.14 5.66
CA PRO A 174 -10.45 -36.62 6.88
C PRO A 174 -10.41 -35.08 6.85
N GLY A 175 -11.04 -34.45 7.84
CA GLY A 175 -11.23 -33.00 7.90
C GLY A 175 -12.67 -32.51 7.62
N ARG A 176 -13.56 -33.39 7.14
CA ARG A 176 -14.99 -33.12 6.94
C ARG A 176 -15.88 -33.80 7.98
N ARG A 177 -15.35 -34.02 9.20
CA ARG A 177 -16.12 -34.53 10.34
C ARG A 177 -17.08 -33.45 10.85
N ARG A 178 -18.25 -33.88 11.34
CA ARG A 178 -19.27 -33.00 11.92
C ARG A 178 -18.86 -32.58 13.33
N HIS A 179 -19.09 -31.32 13.65
CA HIS A 179 -18.91 -30.80 15.01
C HIS A 179 -20.06 -29.88 15.41
N HIS A 180 -20.59 -30.06 16.62
CA HIS A 180 -21.72 -29.28 17.10
C HIS A 180 -21.30 -28.12 18.01
N CYS A 181 -21.96 -26.98 17.85
CA CYS A 181 -21.88 -25.86 18.79
C CYS A 181 -22.77 -26.13 20.01
N ARG A 182 -22.21 -26.09 21.23
CA ARG A 182 -23.00 -26.35 22.46
C ARG A 182 -23.94 -25.19 22.83
N ASN A 183 -23.81 -24.03 22.17
CA ASN A 183 -24.69 -22.90 22.40
C ASN A 183 -25.93 -22.89 21.47
N CYS A 184 -25.76 -23.18 20.18
CA CYS A 184 -26.86 -23.12 19.19
C CYS A 184 -27.31 -24.48 18.63
N GLY A 185 -26.52 -25.55 18.84
CA GLY A 185 -26.86 -26.91 18.42
C GLY A 185 -26.60 -27.26 16.96
N ASP A 186 -26.27 -26.29 16.09
CA ASP A 186 -26.01 -26.57 14.66
C ASP A 186 -24.67 -27.29 14.39
N SER A 187 -24.59 -27.93 13.21
CA SER A 187 -23.42 -28.64 12.68
C SER A 187 -22.43 -27.69 11.96
N PHE A 188 -21.14 -27.79 12.31
CA PHE A 188 -20.02 -27.00 11.79
C PHE A 188 -18.81 -27.88 11.42
N CYS A 189 -17.97 -27.38 10.52
CA CYS A 189 -16.65 -27.95 10.24
C CYS A 189 -15.62 -27.46 11.27
N HIS A 190 -14.46 -28.11 11.34
CA HIS A 190 -13.42 -27.78 12.33
C HIS A 190 -12.97 -26.31 12.24
N LYS A 191 -12.95 -25.74 11.03
CA LYS A 191 -12.52 -24.35 10.76
C LYS A 191 -13.54 -23.31 11.24
N CYS A 192 -14.83 -23.65 11.29
CA CYS A 192 -15.90 -22.74 11.70
C CYS A 192 -16.18 -22.78 13.21
N LEU A 193 -15.59 -23.74 13.94
CA LEU A 193 -15.61 -23.74 15.39
C LEU A 193 -14.48 -22.89 15.94
N SER A 194 -14.76 -22.14 17.00
CA SER A 194 -13.72 -21.43 17.75
C SER A 194 -12.78 -22.44 18.40
N ASN A 195 -11.48 -22.14 18.38
CA ASN A 195 -10.48 -22.91 19.11
C ASN A 195 -10.59 -22.68 20.63
N VAL A 196 -11.27 -21.60 21.04
CA VAL A 196 -11.47 -21.26 22.45
C VAL A 196 -12.74 -21.94 22.96
N LYS A 197 -12.62 -22.64 24.09
CA LYS A 197 -13.77 -23.23 24.78
C LYS A 197 -14.36 -22.20 25.76
N ARG A 198 -15.69 -22.09 25.81
CA ARG A 198 -16.41 -21.13 26.67
C ARG A 198 -17.33 -21.87 27.64
N ALA A 199 -17.39 -21.41 28.89
CA ALA A 199 -18.42 -21.86 29.84
C ALA A 199 -19.78 -21.30 29.38
N ILE A 200 -20.85 -22.07 29.57
CA ILE A 200 -22.21 -21.69 29.14
C ILE A 200 -23.12 -21.66 30.38
N PRO A 201 -23.15 -20.52 31.12
CA PRO A 201 -23.80 -20.46 32.43
C PRO A 201 -25.32 -20.69 32.36
N TRP A 202 -25.99 -20.24 31.28
CA TRP A 202 -27.44 -20.38 31.13
C TRP A 202 -27.93 -21.81 30.89
N PHE A 203 -27.04 -22.73 30.51
CA PHE A 203 -27.35 -24.16 30.41
C PHE A 203 -26.82 -24.96 31.61
N LYS A 204 -26.29 -24.30 32.64
CA LYS A 204 -25.56 -24.95 33.76
C LYS A 204 -24.38 -25.83 33.28
N LEU A 205 -23.78 -25.47 32.14
CA LEU A 205 -22.53 -26.08 31.68
C LEU A 205 -21.35 -25.22 32.15
N ASP A 206 -20.90 -25.46 33.38
CA ASP A 206 -19.75 -24.77 33.97
C ASP A 206 -18.42 -25.17 33.33
N LYS A 207 -18.37 -26.38 32.75
CA LYS A 207 -17.20 -26.87 32.01
C LYS A 207 -17.11 -26.19 30.64
N PRO A 208 -15.94 -25.70 30.22
CA PRO A 208 -15.81 -24.95 28.98
C PRO A 208 -16.04 -25.87 27.75
N GLN A 209 -16.99 -25.48 26.91
CA GLN A 209 -17.43 -26.22 25.72
C GLN A 209 -17.04 -25.52 24.42
N LYS A 210 -16.98 -26.27 23.31
CA LYS A 210 -16.74 -25.70 21.98
C LYS A 210 -17.97 -24.96 21.45
N VAL A 211 -17.76 -23.76 20.93
CA VAL A 211 -18.79 -22.91 20.32
C VAL A 211 -18.36 -22.49 18.91
N CYS A 212 -19.32 -22.18 18.04
CA CYS A 212 -19.00 -21.62 16.72
C CYS A 212 -18.50 -20.18 16.84
N TYR A 213 -17.79 -19.70 15.82
CA TYR A 213 -17.24 -18.34 15.82
C TYR A 213 -18.32 -17.26 16.01
N THR A 214 -19.50 -17.46 15.41
CA THR A 214 -20.64 -16.55 15.58
C THR A 214 -21.06 -16.44 17.04
N CYS A 215 -21.29 -17.56 17.74
CA CYS A 215 -21.65 -17.52 19.15
C CYS A 215 -20.52 -16.98 20.03
N ASP A 216 -19.26 -17.26 19.71
CA ASP A 216 -18.10 -16.72 20.44
C ASP A 216 -18.08 -15.18 20.38
N VAL A 217 -18.34 -14.60 19.22
CA VAL A 217 -18.38 -13.14 19.04
C VAL A 217 -19.65 -12.53 19.63
N THR A 218 -20.83 -13.05 19.28
CA THR A 218 -22.11 -12.42 19.62
C THR A 218 -22.53 -12.62 21.07
N VAL A 219 -22.14 -13.75 21.70
CA VAL A 219 -22.61 -14.11 23.04
C VAL A 219 -21.50 -13.97 24.09
N PHE A 220 -20.24 -14.26 23.73
CA PHE A 220 -19.15 -14.33 24.71
C PHE A 220 -18.16 -13.15 24.66
N ASN A 221 -17.99 -12.47 23.51
CA ASN A 221 -17.12 -11.30 23.39
C ASN A 221 -17.88 -9.95 23.38
N GLY A 222 -19.18 -9.94 23.11
CA GLY A 222 -20.05 -8.77 23.29
C GLY A 222 -20.79 -8.87 24.63
N MET A 223 -20.31 -8.20 25.67
CA MET A 223 -20.96 -8.23 26.98
C MET A 223 -22.30 -7.47 26.93
N GLY A 224 -23.41 -8.17 27.15
CA GLY A 224 -24.64 -7.60 27.73
C GLY A 224 -25.95 -7.97 27.03
N GLY A 225 -26.75 -8.80 27.70
CA GLY A 225 -28.21 -8.74 27.56
C GLY A 225 -28.86 -9.86 26.73
N ALA A 226 -29.85 -10.47 27.34
CA ALA A 226 -30.76 -11.45 26.77
C ALA A 226 -31.41 -10.96 25.45
N SER A 227 -31.59 -11.90 24.51
CA SER A 227 -32.90 -12.28 23.94
C SER A 227 -32.69 -13.10 22.66
N ARG A 228 -33.26 -14.31 22.62
CA ARG A 228 -33.58 -14.99 21.36
C ARG A 228 -34.65 -14.16 20.62
N PRO A 229 -34.64 -14.10 19.29
CA PRO A 229 -35.88 -14.15 18.54
C PRO A 229 -36.15 -15.61 18.18
N GLY A 230 -37.37 -16.05 18.47
CA GLY A 230 -37.89 -17.34 18.07
C GLY A 230 -37.98 -17.50 16.56
N SER A 231 -37.99 -18.75 16.14
CA SER A 231 -38.35 -19.21 14.81
C SER A 231 -39.80 -18.85 14.45
N GLY A 232 -40.00 -18.38 13.22
CA GLY A 232 -41.22 -18.61 12.45
C GLY A 232 -42.14 -17.40 12.28
N GLN A 233 -42.01 -16.73 11.13
CA GLN A 233 -43.12 -16.36 10.23
C GLN A 233 -42.56 -15.59 9.02
N VAL A 234 -42.74 -16.15 7.82
CA VAL A 234 -42.83 -15.42 6.54
C VAL A 234 -44.22 -14.78 6.48
N PRO A 235 -44.37 -13.56 5.91
CA PRO A 235 -45.02 -13.44 4.59
C PRO A 235 -44.51 -12.20 3.79
N PRO A 236 -45.15 -11.77 2.67
CA PRO A 236 -44.98 -12.34 1.35
C PRO A 236 -44.44 -11.32 0.31
N VAL A 237 -44.09 -11.85 -0.86
CA VAL A 237 -43.87 -11.10 -2.11
C VAL A 237 -45.17 -10.45 -2.59
N THR A 238 -45.11 -9.22 -3.12
CA THR A 238 -45.74 -8.80 -4.40
C THR A 238 -45.35 -7.36 -4.79
N SER A 239 -44.88 -7.21 -6.03
CA SER A 239 -45.11 -6.11 -7.00
C SER A 239 -44.68 -4.65 -6.71
N ASN A 240 -43.64 -4.21 -7.45
CA ASN A 240 -43.47 -3.00 -8.32
C ASN A 240 -44.16 -1.65 -7.99
N PRO A 241 -43.77 -0.49 -8.59
CA PRO A 241 -42.64 -0.17 -9.50
C PRO A 241 -41.81 1.10 -9.10
N SER A 242 -40.75 1.37 -9.87
CA SER A 242 -40.13 2.71 -10.07
C SER A 242 -41.16 3.84 -10.29
N PRO A 243 -40.88 5.15 -10.01
CA PRO A 243 -39.81 5.87 -10.73
C PRO A 243 -39.13 7.10 -10.05
N VAL A 244 -38.04 7.54 -10.68
CA VAL A 244 -37.37 8.87 -10.73
C VAL A 244 -37.24 9.76 -9.48
N ALA A 245 -36.00 10.08 -9.07
CA ALA A 245 -35.47 11.44 -8.94
C ALA A 245 -34.03 11.44 -8.35
N ALA A 246 -33.21 12.38 -8.82
CA ALA A 246 -31.77 12.50 -8.65
C ALA A 246 -31.26 12.70 -7.20
N PRO A 247 -29.99 12.36 -6.90
CA PRO A 247 -29.31 12.84 -5.69
C PRO A 247 -28.59 14.18 -5.93
N VAL A 248 -28.89 15.10 -5.01
CA VAL A 248 -28.34 16.45 -4.82
C VAL A 248 -26.83 16.44 -4.59
N ALA A 249 -26.12 17.39 -5.22
CA ALA A 249 -24.69 17.64 -5.08
C ALA A 249 -24.35 18.51 -3.84
N PRO A 250 -23.18 18.34 -3.20
CA PRO A 250 -22.63 19.28 -2.21
C PRO A 250 -21.89 20.47 -2.85
N PRO A 251 -21.67 21.58 -2.10
CA PRO A 251 -21.46 22.92 -2.67
C PRO A 251 -20.01 23.20 -3.12
N GLN A 252 -19.88 24.03 -4.16
CA GLN A 252 -18.61 24.52 -4.70
C GLN A 252 -18.20 25.88 -4.09
N PRO A 253 -16.89 26.18 -3.96
CA PRO A 253 -16.40 27.54 -3.72
C PRO A 253 -16.34 28.38 -5.02
N PRO A 254 -16.46 29.72 -4.93
CA PRO A 254 -16.65 30.59 -6.09
C PRO A 254 -15.35 30.87 -6.88
N SER A 255 -15.49 30.95 -8.20
CA SER A 255 -14.50 31.51 -9.13
C SER A 255 -14.64 33.04 -9.20
N PRO A 256 -13.56 33.84 -9.30
CA PRO A 256 -13.67 35.25 -9.60
C PRO A 256 -13.62 35.51 -11.12
N GLN A 257 -14.55 36.35 -11.56
CA GLN A 257 -14.75 36.85 -12.91
C GLN A 257 -13.67 37.86 -13.32
N LEU A 258 -13.38 37.87 -14.63
CA LEU A 258 -12.66 38.91 -15.34
C LEU A 258 -13.51 40.18 -15.42
N VAL A 259 -12.95 41.31 -14.98
CA VAL A 259 -13.36 42.66 -15.38
C VAL A 259 -12.12 43.54 -15.50
N SER A 260 -12.05 44.31 -16.59
CA SER A 260 -11.14 45.42 -16.87
C SER A 260 -12.00 46.64 -17.26
N PRO A 261 -11.50 47.89 -17.43
CA PRO A 261 -10.22 48.50 -17.05
C PRO A 261 -10.37 49.86 -16.29
N GLN A 262 -9.30 50.40 -15.68
CA GLN A 262 -8.78 51.78 -15.90
C GLN A 262 -7.61 52.15 -14.95
N SER A 263 -6.74 52.97 -15.55
CA SER A 263 -5.55 53.73 -15.11
C SER A 263 -5.38 54.11 -13.63
N ASP A 264 -4.19 53.86 -13.07
CA ASP A 264 -3.23 54.92 -12.68
C ASP A 264 -1.91 54.32 -12.13
N LEU A 265 -0.79 54.76 -12.72
CA LEU A 265 0.58 54.39 -12.37
C LEU A 265 1.22 55.45 -11.45
N PRO A 266 2.11 55.04 -10.54
CA PRO A 266 3.33 55.82 -10.31
C PRO A 266 4.61 55.03 -10.64
N ARG A 267 5.54 55.80 -11.21
CA ARG A 267 6.82 55.48 -11.85
C ARG A 267 7.94 55.11 -10.85
N PRO A 268 8.94 54.29 -11.23
CA PRO A 268 10.18 54.10 -10.45
C PRO A 268 11.25 55.15 -10.80
N PRO A 269 12.09 55.62 -9.84
CA PRO A 269 13.25 56.44 -10.18
C PRO A 269 14.43 55.60 -10.68
N SER A 270 15.11 56.20 -11.65
CA SER A 270 16.22 55.71 -12.46
C SER A 270 17.59 55.86 -11.79
N SER A 271 18.50 54.96 -12.19
CA SER A 271 19.93 55.17 -12.48
C SER A 271 20.81 55.95 -11.50
N GLY A 272 21.71 55.22 -10.84
CA GLY A 272 22.91 55.76 -10.19
C GLY A 272 24.10 54.81 -10.33
N ARG A 273 24.89 54.98 -11.40
CA ARG A 273 26.17 54.29 -11.65
C ARG A 273 27.24 54.93 -10.77
N LEU A 274 27.72 54.25 -9.73
CA LEU A 274 28.90 54.68 -8.97
C LEU A 274 30.13 53.87 -9.37
N ARG A 275 31.13 54.58 -9.89
CA ARG A 275 32.45 54.08 -10.28
C ARG A 275 33.29 53.86 -9.04
N ILE A 276 33.87 52.66 -8.87
CA ILE A 276 34.89 52.40 -7.86
C ILE A 276 36.24 52.86 -8.44
N SER A 277 36.80 53.91 -7.84
CA SER A 277 38.12 54.46 -8.16
C SER A 277 39.18 53.71 -7.35
N LEU A 278 40.09 53.00 -8.03
CA LEU A 278 41.27 52.39 -7.40
C LEU A 278 42.37 53.45 -7.29
N ARG A 279 42.74 53.83 -6.06
CA ARG A 279 44.00 54.54 -5.77
C ARG A 279 45.08 53.53 -5.32
N PRO A 280 46.34 53.66 -5.76
CA PRO A 280 47.41 52.72 -5.43
C PRO A 280 48.41 53.23 -4.37
N ARG A 281 49.33 52.33 -3.97
CA ARG A 281 50.59 52.48 -3.19
C ARG A 281 50.42 52.63 -1.67
N SER A 282 51.26 52.09 -0.78
CA SER A 282 52.66 51.59 -0.87
C SER A 282 52.99 50.56 0.23
N ARG A 283 54.18 49.96 0.11
CA ARG A 283 54.78 48.85 0.85
C ARG A 283 55.61 49.30 2.08
N ARG A 284 55.99 48.32 2.94
CA ARG A 284 56.92 48.32 4.13
C ARG A 284 56.31 48.83 5.45
N GLU A 285 56.63 48.33 6.64
CA GLU A 285 57.51 47.26 7.16
C GLU A 285 57.10 46.91 8.61
N ASN A 286 57.54 45.74 9.10
CA ASN A 286 57.81 45.29 10.47
C ASN A 286 57.28 46.08 11.70
N GLY A 287 56.76 45.35 12.69
CA GLY A 287 56.76 45.84 14.08
C GLY A 287 55.75 45.16 14.99
N SER A 288 56.22 44.16 15.73
CA SER A 288 55.55 43.57 16.89
C SER A 288 55.24 44.61 17.96
N SER A 289 54.00 44.65 18.48
CA SER A 289 53.77 44.93 19.92
C SER A 289 52.36 44.56 20.36
N LYS A 290 52.31 43.86 21.50
CA LYS A 290 51.13 43.42 22.24
C LYS A 290 50.21 44.60 22.59
N SER A 291 48.90 44.44 22.39
CA SER A 291 47.92 45.05 23.29
C SER A 291 46.67 44.18 23.39
N LYS A 292 46.42 43.67 24.59
CA LYS A 292 45.16 43.05 25.01
C LYS A 292 44.08 44.13 24.99
N LYS A 293 42.95 43.90 24.30
CA LYS A 293 41.62 44.37 24.73
C LYS A 293 40.51 43.74 23.89
N GLY A 294 39.56 43.11 24.58
CA GLY A 294 38.13 43.12 24.22
C GLY A 294 37.64 42.09 23.19
N SER A 295 37.20 40.94 23.68
CA SER A 295 36.25 40.08 22.96
C SER A 295 34.92 40.79 22.77
N LEU A 296 34.47 40.98 21.54
CA LEU A 296 33.06 41.25 21.21
C LEU A 296 32.70 40.49 19.91
N TRP A 297 32.03 39.34 20.10
CA TRP A 297 31.18 38.64 19.13
C TRP A 297 31.81 38.02 17.87
N THR A 298 32.52 36.90 18.05
CA THR A 298 32.54 35.85 17.02
C THR A 298 31.25 35.04 17.11
N PHE A 299 30.20 35.48 16.40
CA PHE A 299 29.03 34.63 16.16
C PHE A 299 29.49 33.34 15.48
N PRO A 300 29.18 32.15 16.01
CA PRO A 300 29.58 30.91 15.35
C PRO A 300 28.73 30.78 14.07
N LEU A 301 29.36 30.87 12.90
CA LEU A 301 28.69 30.62 11.62
C LEU A 301 28.23 29.16 11.48
N ARG A 302 28.84 28.21 12.21
CA ARG A 302 28.54 26.76 12.09
C ARG A 302 27.09 26.37 12.43
N PRO A 303 26.45 26.89 13.50
CA PRO A 303 25.02 26.71 13.76
C PRO A 303 24.11 27.15 12.62
N LEU A 304 24.43 28.26 11.95
CA LEU A 304 23.61 28.80 10.85
C LEU A 304 23.70 27.94 9.59
N LEU A 305 24.89 27.41 9.27
CA LEU A 305 25.05 26.46 8.16
C LEU A 305 24.28 25.16 8.40
N LYS A 306 24.32 24.60 9.62
CA LYS A 306 23.51 23.41 9.97
C LYS A 306 22.00 23.67 9.85
N ARG A 307 21.54 24.87 10.22
CA ARG A 307 20.12 25.25 10.09
C ARG A 307 19.70 25.38 8.63
N LYS A 308 20.58 25.93 7.78
CA LYS A 308 20.37 26.02 6.32
C LYS A 308 20.31 24.65 5.65
N GLU A 309 21.23 23.74 5.99
CA GLU A 309 21.23 22.36 5.49
C GLU A 309 19.97 21.60 5.90
N SER A 310 19.49 21.80 7.13
CA SER A 310 18.25 21.17 7.62
C SER A 310 17.01 21.67 6.87
N ALA A 311 16.94 22.97 6.57
CA ALA A 311 15.86 23.57 5.80
C ALA A 311 15.87 23.11 4.34
N GLU A 312 17.06 22.95 3.74
CA GLU A 312 17.20 22.45 2.37
C GLU A 312 16.83 20.95 2.27
N GLN A 313 17.14 20.15 3.30
CA GLN A 313 16.70 18.75 3.39
C GLN A 313 15.18 18.62 3.53
N LEU A 314 14.54 19.50 4.30
CA LEU A 314 13.07 19.54 4.41
C LEU A 314 12.42 19.90 3.07
N ARG A 315 12.96 20.87 2.32
CA ARG A 315 12.48 21.22 0.98
C ARG A 315 12.63 20.07 -0.01
N LYS A 316 13.77 19.38 -0.01
CA LYS A 316 13.99 18.19 -0.87
C LYS A 316 12.98 17.07 -0.56
N ARG A 317 12.72 16.80 0.73
CA ARG A 317 11.71 15.82 1.14
C ARG A 317 10.28 16.20 0.77
N ALA A 318 9.93 17.49 0.85
CA ALA A 318 8.64 17.98 0.42
C ALA A 318 8.46 17.78 -1.10
N TRP A 319 9.48 18.13 -1.88
CA TRP A 319 9.48 17.94 -3.32
C TRP A 319 9.40 16.44 -3.71
N ASP A 320 10.12 15.56 -3.01
CA ASP A 320 10.02 14.11 -3.22
C ASP A 320 8.62 13.56 -2.90
N LEU A 321 7.94 14.13 -1.89
CA LEU A 321 6.57 13.75 -1.52
C LEU A 321 5.56 14.21 -2.57
N ASP A 322 5.67 15.44 -3.06
CA ASP A 322 4.80 15.98 -4.11
C ASP A 322 4.92 15.15 -5.40
N LEU A 323 6.16 14.78 -5.79
CA LEU A 323 6.40 13.94 -6.96
C LEU A 323 5.84 12.52 -6.79
N HIS A 324 5.83 12.00 -5.56
CA HIS A 324 5.16 10.73 -5.25
C HIS A 324 3.64 10.83 -5.33
N LEU A 325 3.04 11.95 -4.92
CA LEU A 325 1.60 12.20 -5.02
C LEU A 325 1.17 12.35 -6.48
N GLU A 326 1.89 13.12 -7.30
CA GLU A 326 1.65 13.25 -8.74
C GLU A 326 1.73 11.88 -9.45
N LYS A 327 2.73 11.07 -9.11
CA LYS A 327 2.86 9.71 -9.65
C LYS A 327 1.69 8.82 -9.25
N ALA A 328 1.21 8.92 -8.01
CA ALA A 328 0.05 8.17 -7.56
C ALA A 328 -1.23 8.59 -8.31
N GLU A 329 -1.38 9.89 -8.57
CA GLU A 329 -2.51 10.43 -9.32
C GLU A 329 -2.48 9.98 -10.79
N LEU A 330 -1.32 10.00 -11.45
CA LEU A 330 -1.17 9.48 -12.82
C LEU A 330 -1.51 8.00 -12.91
N LEU A 331 -1.08 7.19 -11.95
CA LEU A 331 -1.43 5.77 -11.89
C LEU A 331 -2.92 5.56 -11.61
N ALA A 332 -3.54 6.40 -10.79
CA ALA A 332 -4.99 6.37 -10.58
C ALA A 332 -5.75 6.71 -11.87
N ARG A 333 -5.33 7.75 -12.60
CA ARG A 333 -5.89 8.13 -13.92
C ARG A 333 -5.72 7.03 -14.96
N GLN A 334 -4.57 6.35 -15.00
CA GLN A 334 -4.38 5.19 -15.88
C GLN A 334 -5.27 4.01 -15.51
N ARG A 335 -5.49 3.77 -14.22
CA ARG A 335 -6.40 2.71 -13.74
C ARG A 335 -7.86 3.03 -14.08
N THR A 336 -8.30 4.27 -13.91
CA THR A 336 -9.66 4.68 -14.28
C THR A 336 -9.86 4.63 -15.79
N ALA A 337 -8.91 5.13 -16.59
CA ALA A 337 -8.97 4.99 -18.04
C ALA A 337 -9.03 3.52 -18.49
N ARG A 338 -8.25 2.64 -17.86
CA ARG A 338 -8.27 1.20 -18.14
C ARG A 338 -9.58 0.51 -17.73
N MET A 339 -10.22 0.97 -16.65
CA MET A 339 -11.55 0.48 -16.24
C MET A 339 -12.63 0.90 -17.24
N LEU A 340 -12.60 2.15 -17.73
CA LEU A 340 -13.56 2.65 -18.71
C LEU A 340 -13.44 1.92 -20.07
N VAL A 341 -12.22 1.61 -20.52
CA VAL A 341 -11.98 0.83 -21.75
C VAL A 341 -12.47 -0.62 -21.64
N LEU A 342 -12.61 -1.18 -20.43
CA LEU A 342 -13.14 -2.53 -20.21
C LEU A 342 -14.68 -2.56 -20.15
N ASP A 343 -15.33 -1.43 -19.87
CA ASP A 343 -16.80 -1.28 -19.92
C ASP A 343 -17.32 -1.05 -21.36
N GLU A 344 -16.45 -0.60 -22.29
CA GLU A 344 -16.77 -0.40 -23.72
C GLU A 344 -16.47 -1.63 -24.60
N GLN A 345 -16.51 -2.86 -24.06
CA GLN A 345 -16.53 -4.07 -24.90
C GLN A 345 -17.99 -4.33 -25.35
N PRO A 346 -18.33 -4.20 -26.65
CA PRO A 346 -19.68 -4.49 -27.11
C PRO A 346 -20.00 -5.96 -26.87
N GLN A 347 -21.11 -6.20 -26.16
CA GLN A 347 -21.71 -7.51 -26.00
C GLN A 347 -22.19 -8.01 -27.38
N PHE A 348 -21.29 -8.57 -28.18
CA PHE A 348 -21.66 -9.30 -29.38
C PHE A 348 -22.42 -10.57 -28.94
N ALA A 349 -23.74 -10.43 -28.99
CA ALA A 349 -24.75 -11.43 -29.30
C ALA A 349 -24.29 -12.89 -29.21
N ARG A 350 -24.57 -13.52 -28.07
CA ARG A 350 -24.97 -14.94 -28.05
C ARG A 350 -26.46 -14.98 -28.34
N ALA A 351 -26.83 -15.12 -29.61
CA ALA A 351 -28.17 -15.55 -29.99
C ALA A 351 -28.09 -16.32 -31.32
N SER A 352 -28.41 -17.61 -31.20
CA SER A 352 -28.85 -18.58 -32.21
C SER A 352 -27.94 -18.92 -33.38
#